data_AF-A0A9W6B909-F1
#
_entry.id   AF-A0A9W6B909-F1
#
_cell.length_a   1.000
_cell.length_b   1.000
_cell.length_c   1.000
_cell.angle_alpha   90.00
_cell.angle_beta   90.00
_cell.angle_gamma   90.00
#
_symmetry.space_group_name_H-M   'P 1'
#
loop_
_entity.id
_entity.type
_entity.pdbx_description
1 polymer ?
#
loop_
_entity_poly.entity_id
_entity_poly.type
_entity_poly.pdbx_seq_one_letter_code
_entity_poly.pdbx_strand_id
1 'polypeptide(L)'
;MFWLIYENMTQNLNKGITNITYNHLNLPAQVLTNQGTITYIYDATGIKLKKTVVKNTHSINQVTEYCGSFIYSNDVLEYIAQPEGYIEPVFFGS
;
A
#
# COMPACT_ATOMS: atom_id res chain seq x y z
N MET A 1 -14.23 -21.43 11.41
CA MET A 1 -13.22 -22.15 10.60
C MET A 1 -13.54 -21.87 9.15
N PHE A 2 -12.89 -20.86 8.56
CA PHE A 2 -13.06 -20.49 7.15
C PHE A 2 -11.67 -20.51 6.53
N TRP A 3 -11.54 -21.30 5.47
CA TRP A 3 -10.31 -21.95 5.06
C TRP A 3 -9.25 -20.99 4.49
N LEU A 4 -8.02 -21.15 4.98
CA LEU A 4 -6.81 -20.81 4.24
C LEU A 4 -6.71 -21.79 3.07
N ILE A 5 -7.13 -21.37 1.88
CA ILE A 5 -6.83 -22.12 0.66
C ILE A 5 -5.61 -21.46 0.05
N TYR A 6 -4.47 -22.17 0.12
CA TYR A 6 -3.17 -21.87 -0.48
C TYR A 6 -2.35 -20.76 0.17
N GLU A 7 -1.77 -21.03 1.35
CA GLU A 7 -0.68 -20.26 2.02
C GLU A 7 -0.84 -18.72 2.11
N ASN A 8 -2.01 -18.21 1.77
CA ASN A 8 -2.29 -16.81 1.62
C ASN A 8 -3.66 -16.51 2.17
N MET A 9 -3.73 -15.40 2.90
CA MET A 9 -4.97 -14.90 3.47
C MET A 9 -5.79 -14.22 2.38
N THR A 10 -6.86 -14.86 1.92
CA THR A 10 -7.77 -14.25 0.93
C THR A 10 -8.79 -13.32 1.59
N GLN A 11 -9.09 -13.51 2.87
CA GLN A 11 -10.09 -12.72 3.61
C GLN A 11 -9.70 -12.53 5.08
N ASN A 12 -10.10 -11.40 5.66
CA ASN A 12 -9.99 -11.16 7.10
C ASN A 12 -11.11 -10.21 7.55
N LEU A 13 -12.25 -10.79 7.89
CA LEU A 13 -13.46 -10.06 8.24
C LEU A 13 -13.31 -9.24 9.54
N ASN A 14 -12.46 -9.69 10.48
CA ASN A 14 -12.16 -8.92 11.70
C ASN A 14 -11.47 -7.58 11.40
N LYS A 15 -10.75 -7.51 10.27
CA LYS A 15 -10.11 -6.29 9.77
C LYS A 15 -10.91 -5.63 8.64
N GLY A 16 -12.14 -6.10 8.38
CA GLY A 16 -12.99 -5.61 7.29
C GLY A 16 -12.49 -5.97 5.89
N ILE A 17 -11.50 -6.85 5.76
CA ILE A 17 -10.95 -7.30 4.47
C ILE A 17 -11.85 -8.38 3.91
N THR A 18 -12.50 -8.06 2.80
CA THR A 18 -13.46 -8.93 2.12
C THR A 18 -12.82 -9.77 1.02
N ASN A 19 -11.71 -9.31 0.44
CA ASN A 19 -10.96 -10.05 -0.57
C ASN A 19 -9.52 -9.57 -0.70
N ILE A 20 -8.61 -10.47 -1.04
CA ILE A 20 -7.24 -10.17 -1.44
C ILE A 20 -6.93 -10.94 -2.72
N THR A 21 -6.46 -10.22 -3.75
CA THR A 21 -5.88 -10.84 -4.95
C THR A 21 -4.37 -10.74 -4.91
N TYR A 22 -3.72 -11.71 -5.54
CA TYR A 22 -2.28 -11.88 -5.54
C TYR A 22 -1.74 -11.82 -6.97
N ASN A 23 -0.51 -11.33 -7.13
CA ASN A 23 0.20 -11.37 -8.41
C ASN A 23 0.92 -12.71 -8.62
N HIS A 24 1.64 -12.85 -9.75
CA HIS A 24 2.42 -14.04 -10.08
C HIS A 24 3.59 -14.35 -9.12
N LEU A 25 3.99 -13.38 -8.29
CA LEU A 25 5.00 -13.54 -7.23
C LEU A 25 4.36 -13.89 -5.87
N ASN A 26 3.05 -14.15 -5.85
CA ASN A 26 2.28 -14.39 -4.64
C ASN A 26 2.28 -13.20 -3.66
N LEU A 27 2.41 -11.97 -4.18
CA LEU A 27 2.32 -10.73 -3.40
C LEU A 27 0.93 -10.11 -3.52
N PRO A 28 0.37 -9.49 -2.45
CA PRO A 28 -0.94 -8.84 -2.51
C PRO A 28 -0.96 -7.73 -3.57
N ALA A 29 -1.80 -7.88 -4.58
CA ALA A 29 -1.98 -6.93 -5.67
C ALA A 29 -3.16 -5.98 -5.41
N GLN A 30 -4.27 -6.51 -4.89
CA GLN A 30 -5.45 -5.73 -4.51
C GLN A 30 -6.03 -6.27 -3.21
N VAL A 31 -6.40 -5.36 -2.32
CA VAL A 31 -7.09 -5.64 -1.06
C VAL A 31 -8.40 -4.87 -1.06
N LEU A 32 -9.52 -5.60 -1.07
CA LEU A 32 -10.85 -5.04 -0.90
C LEU A 32 -11.22 -5.04 0.57
N THR A 33 -11.69 -3.89 1.05
CA THR A 33 -12.17 -3.71 2.41
C THR A 33 -13.57 -3.12 2.39
N ASN A 34 -14.28 -3.21 3.50
CA ASN A 34 -15.54 -2.49 3.71
C ASN A 34 -15.39 -0.95 3.61
N GLN A 35 -14.18 -0.42 3.79
CA GLN A 35 -13.90 1.03 3.79
C GLN A 35 -13.33 1.55 2.47
N GLY A 36 -12.94 0.67 1.55
CA GLY A 36 -12.23 1.06 0.34
C GLY A 36 -11.39 -0.05 -0.27
N THR A 37 -10.62 0.33 -1.27
CA THR A 37 -9.70 -0.56 -1.99
C THR A 37 -8.26 -0.09 -1.81
N ILE A 38 -7.35 -1.04 -1.60
CA ILE A 38 -5.91 -0.78 -1.62
C ILE A 38 -5.31 -1.56 -2.78
N THR A 39 -4.56 -0.91 -3.67
CA THR A 39 -3.82 -1.56 -4.75
C THR A 39 -2.33 -1.35 -4.59
N TYR A 40 -1.55 -2.32 -5.05
CA TYR A 40 -0.09 -2.31 -5.01
C TYR A 40 0.47 -2.59 -6.40
N ILE A 41 1.54 -1.88 -6.75
CA ILE A 41 2.37 -2.16 -7.92
C ILE A 41 3.75 -2.55 -7.41
N TYR A 42 4.29 -3.62 -7.98
CA TYR A 42 5.63 -4.12 -7.70
C TYR A 42 6.44 -4.16 -8.99
N ASP A 43 7.76 -4.14 -8.86
CA ASP A 43 8.65 -4.53 -9.94
C ASP A 43 8.68 -6.05 -10.12
N ALA A 44 9.45 -6.52 -11.11
CA ALA A 44 9.60 -7.94 -11.41
C ALA A 44 10.32 -8.74 -10.30
N THR A 45 11.00 -8.06 -9.37
CA THR A 45 11.71 -8.67 -8.24
C THR A 45 10.87 -8.71 -6.96
N GLY A 46 9.70 -8.06 -6.96
CA GLY A 46 8.80 -7.98 -5.82
C GLY A 46 8.97 -6.73 -4.95
N ILE A 47 9.79 -5.76 -5.35
CA ILE A 47 9.91 -4.48 -4.67
C ILE A 47 8.66 -3.66 -4.94
N LYS A 48 8.05 -3.12 -3.89
CA LYS A 48 6.86 -2.26 -4.00
C LYS A 48 7.26 -0.91 -4.59
N LEU A 49 6.61 -0.52 -5.67
CA LEU A 49 6.80 0.76 -6.36
C LEU A 49 5.67 1.76 -6.03
N LYS A 50 4.45 1.26 -5.83
CA LYS A 50 3.28 2.11 -5.61
C LYS A 50 2.25 1.45 -4.70
N LYS A 51 1.60 2.25 -3.87
CA LYS A 51 0.41 1.90 -3.09
C LYS A 51 -0.66 2.95 -3.34
N THR A 52 -1.85 2.54 -3.74
CA THR A 52 -2.99 3.45 -3.87
C THR A 52 -4.08 3.01 -2.92
N VAL A 53 -4.59 3.94 -2.11
CA VAL A 53 -5.73 3.73 -1.21
C VAL A 53 -6.89 4.58 -1.73
N VAL A 54 -7.99 3.93 -2.09
CA VAL A 54 -9.24 4.55 -2.51
C VAL A 54 -10.28 4.29 -1.43
N LYS A 55 -10.76 5.32 -0.74
CA LYS A 55 -11.82 5.18 0.26
C LYS A 55 -13.20 5.22 -0.41
N ASN A 56 -14.16 4.46 0.13
CA ASN A 56 -15.55 4.43 -0.35
C ASN A 56 -16.29 5.76 -0.11
N THR A 57 -15.86 6.54 0.89
CA THR A 57 -16.44 7.87 1.16
C THR A 57 -15.61 8.95 0.47
N HIS A 58 -16.24 9.63 -0.48
CA HIS A 58 -15.81 10.83 -1.22
C HIS A 58 -14.29 11.13 -1.26
N SER A 59 -13.70 10.75 -2.41
CA SER A 59 -12.55 11.37 -3.11
C SER A 59 -11.16 11.39 -2.46
N ILE A 60 -10.95 10.78 -1.28
CA ILE A 60 -9.58 10.65 -0.76
C ILE A 60 -8.91 9.43 -1.41
N ASN A 61 -8.20 9.71 -2.51
CA ASN A 61 -7.18 8.84 -3.04
C ASN A 61 -5.86 9.22 -2.39
N GLN A 62 -5.25 8.29 -1.66
CA GLN A 62 -3.87 8.44 -1.20
C GLN A 62 -2.98 7.56 -2.06
N VAL A 63 -2.06 8.18 -2.77
CA VAL A 63 -1.05 7.51 -3.57
C VAL A 63 0.28 7.63 -2.85
N THR A 64 0.91 6.51 -2.53
CA THR A 64 2.27 6.46 -2.01
C THR A 64 3.18 5.82 -3.05
N GLU A 65 4.25 6.50 -3.43
CA GLU A 65 5.24 6.02 -4.39
C GLU A 65 6.59 5.80 -3.71
N TYR A 66 7.23 4.70 -4.07
CA TYR A 66 8.45 4.21 -3.47
C TYR A 66 9.55 4.25 -4.53
N CYS A 67 10.53 5.13 -4.36
CA CYS A 67 11.67 5.29 -5.26
C CYS A 67 12.97 5.11 -4.48
N GLY A 68 13.40 3.86 -4.30
CA GLY A 68 14.53 3.53 -3.43
C GLY A 68 14.26 4.00 -2.00
N SER A 69 15.14 4.87 -1.48
CA SER A 69 14.99 5.49 -0.15
C SER A 69 13.93 6.60 -0.10
N PHE A 70 13.46 7.12 -1.23
CA PHE A 70 12.56 8.26 -1.29
C PHE A 70 11.10 7.80 -1.28
N ILE A 71 10.30 8.37 -0.37
CA ILE A 71 8.88 8.06 -0.21
C ILE A 71 8.06 9.30 -0.51
N TYR A 72 7.16 9.19 -1.47
CA TYR A 72 6.28 10.26 -1.89
C TYR A 72 4.83 9.93 -1.54
N SER A 73 4.08 10.92 -1.08
CA SER A 73 2.64 10.85 -0.85
C SER A 73 1.96 11.92 -1.69
N ASN A 74 1.12 11.49 -2.64
CA ASN A 74 0.45 12.35 -3.62
C ASN A 74 1.42 13.32 -4.31
N ASP A 75 2.50 12.78 -4.87
CA ASP A 75 3.57 13.52 -5.57
C ASP A 75 4.43 14.47 -4.68
N VAL A 76 4.20 14.49 -3.36
CA VAL A 76 4.98 15.27 -2.40
C VAL A 76 5.93 14.35 -1.64
N LEU A 77 7.22 14.73 -1.53
CA LEU A 77 8.18 13.98 -0.72
C LEU A 77 7.75 14.00 0.75
N GLU A 78 7.56 12.82 1.33
CA GLU A 78 7.17 12.64 2.73
C GLU A 78 8.41 12.40 3.60
N TYR A 79 9.28 11.45 3.20
CA TYR A 79 10.55 11.22 3.89
C TYR A 79 11.56 10.46 3.02
N ILE A 80 12.82 10.49 3.46
CA ILE A 80 13.92 9.69 2.91
C ILE A 80 14.36 8.68 3.97
N ALA A 81 14.24 7.38 3.67
CA ALA A 81 14.64 6.30 4.55
C ALA A 81 16.14 5.99 4.46
N GLN A 82 16.77 5.81 5.61
CA GLN A 82 18.17 5.42 5.77
C GLN A 82 18.31 4.34 6.86
N PRO A 83 19.42 3.58 6.90
CA PRO A 83 19.60 2.55 7.93
C PRO A 83 19.46 3.07 9.36
N GLU A 84 19.80 4.34 9.59
CA GLU A 84 19.79 5.01 10.89
C GLU A 84 18.46 5.73 11.22
N GLY A 85 17.46 5.67 10.33
CA GLY A 85 16.17 6.34 10.53
C GLY A 85 15.61 6.95 9.25
N TYR A 86 15.09 8.17 9.34
CA TYR A 86 14.53 8.87 8.19
C TYR A 86 14.74 10.37 8.28
N ILE A 87 14.69 11.05 7.14
CA ILE A 87 14.77 12.50 7.00
C ILE A 87 13.42 12.98 6.49
N GLU A 88 12.77 13.89 7.22
CA GLU A 88 11.53 14.56 6.80
C GLU A 88 11.86 15.97 6.28
N PRO A 89 11.23 16.42 5.17
CA PRO A 89 11.33 17.79 4.74
C PRO A 89 10.61 18.71 5.73
N VAL A 90 11.32 19.73 6.21
CA VAL A 90 10.73 20.80 7.04
C VAL A 90 10.13 21.85 6.10
N PHE A 91 8.80 21.92 6.05
CA PHE A 91 8.11 23.01 5.34
C PHE A 91 7.97 24.21 6.28
N PHE A 92 8.71 25.27 6.00
CA PHE A 92 8.40 26.59 6.55
C PHE A 92 7.28 27.17 5.70
N GLY A 93 6.05 27.17 6.23
CA GLY A 93 4.90 27.78 5.54
C GLY A 93 5.21 29.24 5.20
N SER A 94 4.92 29.63 3.96
CA SER A 94 4.92 31.03 3.50
C SER A 94 3.65 31.75 3.92
#